data_AF-A0A261RH14-F1
#
_entry.id   AF-A0A261RH14-F1
#
_cell.length_a   1.000
_cell.length_b   1.000
_cell.length_c   1.000
_cell.angle_alpha   90.00
_cell.angle_beta   90.00
_cell.angle_gamma   90.00
#
_symmetry.space_group_name_H-M   'P 1'
#
loop_
_entity.id
_entity.type
_entity.pdbx_description
1 polymer ?
#
loop_
_entity_poly.entity_id
_entity_poly.type
_entity_poly.pdbx_seq_one_letter_code
_entity_poly.pdbx_strand_id
1 'polypeptide(L)'
;MNILDAAYATVHDYPGGSESLGPRVNVSAAVLRNKVNPNNDTHHLTVAEAQRIVGVTGDMRMIEAWAREHGRVVVKVPGADECVSDMDVLTEVVSMNVQVGHYMQAIHAALADGKVDKAEIATIREKAMETQAEVARLVACLEGMAES
;
A
#
# COMPACT_ATOMS: atom_id res chain seq x y z
N MET A 1 -13.72 -4.00 -3.35
CA MET A 1 -13.68 -3.42 -2.00
C MET A 1 -13.54 -1.92 -2.19
N ASN A 2 -14.57 -1.15 -1.81
CA ASN A 2 -14.52 0.31 -1.82
C ASN A 2 -13.86 0.82 -0.51
N ILE A 3 -13.73 2.13 -0.36
CA ILE A 3 -13.10 2.73 0.83
C ILE A 3 -13.86 2.46 2.14
N LEU A 4 -15.19 2.34 2.10
CA LEU A 4 -16.01 2.08 3.29
C LEU A 4 -15.84 0.65 3.78
N ASP A 5 -15.83 -0.32 2.87
CA ASP A 5 -15.53 -1.72 3.18
C ASP A 5 -14.12 -1.85 3.79
N ALA A 6 -13.16 -1.11 3.23
CA ALA A 6 -11.78 -1.10 3.72
C ALA A 6 -11.71 -0.52 5.14
N ALA A 7 -12.39 0.60 5.41
CA ALA A 7 -12.43 1.20 6.75
C ALA A 7 -13.09 0.27 7.77
N TYR A 8 -14.20 -0.38 7.39
CA TYR A 8 -14.87 -1.38 8.23
C TYR A 8 -13.93 -2.53 8.60
N ALA A 9 -13.27 -3.11 7.60
CA ALA A 9 -12.35 -4.22 7.78
C ALA A 9 -11.14 -3.82 8.62
N THR A 10 -10.50 -2.68 8.34
CA THR A 10 -9.35 -2.20 9.13
C THR A 10 -9.70 -2.04 10.61
N VAL A 11 -10.88 -1.52 10.95
CA VAL A 11 -11.28 -1.36 12.36
C VAL A 11 -11.70 -2.68 13.01
N HIS A 12 -12.37 -3.58 12.30
CA HIS A 12 -12.80 -4.88 12.85
C HIS A 12 -11.65 -5.88 13.00
N ASP A 13 -10.71 -5.89 12.05
CA ASP A 13 -9.55 -6.78 12.05
C ASP A 13 -8.45 -6.30 13.02
N TYR A 14 -8.52 -5.05 13.47
CA TYR A 14 -7.60 -4.51 14.46
C TYR A 14 -7.71 -5.29 15.78
N PRO A 15 -6.59 -5.65 16.45
CA PRO A 15 -6.65 -6.34 17.74
C PRO A 15 -7.47 -5.56 18.78
N GLY A 16 -8.58 -6.15 19.24
CA GLY A 16 -9.53 -5.50 20.15
C GLY A 16 -10.51 -4.53 19.48
N GLY A 17 -10.54 -4.50 18.14
CA GLY A 17 -11.52 -3.79 17.32
C GLY A 17 -11.64 -2.29 17.64
N SER A 18 -12.86 -1.77 17.52
CA SER A 18 -13.18 -0.39 17.86
C SER A 18 -12.93 -0.04 19.33
N GLU A 19 -13.04 -1.01 20.25
CA GLU A 19 -12.82 -0.80 21.69
C GLU A 19 -11.36 -0.44 21.99
N SER A 20 -10.41 -1.11 21.33
CA SER A 20 -8.99 -0.80 21.48
C SER A 20 -8.55 0.38 20.60
N LEU A 21 -9.02 0.44 19.35
CA LEU A 21 -8.57 1.45 18.40
C LEU A 21 -9.14 2.84 18.67
N GLY A 22 -10.41 2.93 19.10
CA GLY A 22 -11.11 4.20 19.32
C GLY A 22 -10.31 5.21 20.14
N PRO A 23 -9.91 4.88 21.38
CA PRO A 23 -9.12 5.77 22.22
C PRO A 23 -7.81 6.23 21.56
N ARG A 24 -7.17 5.38 20.75
CA ARG A 24 -5.91 5.69 20.06
C ARG A 24 -6.09 6.67 18.91
N VAL A 25 -7.28 6.73 18.31
CA VAL A 25 -7.62 7.65 17.21
C VAL A 25 -8.49 8.82 17.67
N ASN A 26 -8.64 9.00 18.98
CA ASN A 26 -9.43 10.04 19.63
C ASN A 26 -10.93 10.03 19.23
N VAL A 27 -11.52 8.84 19.15
CA VAL A 27 -12.95 8.62 18.87
C VAL A 27 -13.46 7.55 19.84
N SER A 28 -14.65 7.72 20.44
CA SER A 28 -15.20 6.67 21.30
C SER A 28 -15.45 5.38 20.51
N ALA A 29 -15.32 4.22 21.14
CA ALA A 29 -15.49 2.93 20.46
C ALA A 29 -16.83 2.80 19.73
N ALA A 30 -17.92 3.22 20.39
CA ALA A 30 -19.26 3.22 19.80
C ALA A 30 -19.37 4.16 18.58
N VAL A 31 -18.78 5.36 18.67
CA VAL A 31 -18.80 6.32 17.55
C VAL A 31 -17.94 5.80 16.40
N LEU A 32 -16.76 5.24 16.66
CA LEU A 32 -15.89 4.68 15.64
C LEU A 32 -16.58 3.51 14.92
N ARG A 33 -17.17 2.57 15.67
CA ARG A 33 -17.94 1.44 15.11
C ARG A 33 -19.07 1.93 14.20
N ASN A 34 -19.79 2.97 14.62
CA ASN A 34 -20.85 3.56 13.82
C ASN A 34 -20.33 4.29 12.58
N LYS A 35 -19.17 4.96 12.67
CA LYS A 35 -18.54 5.70 11.57
C LYS A 35 -18.01 4.80 10.45
N VAL A 36 -17.58 3.59 10.78
CA VAL A 36 -17.06 2.63 9.80
C VAL A 36 -18.12 1.64 9.33
N ASN A 37 -19.34 1.69 9.87
CA ASN A 37 -20.43 0.83 9.41
C ASN A 37 -20.88 1.26 7.99
N PRO A 38 -20.72 0.42 6.96
CA PRO A 38 -21.08 0.79 5.59
C PRO A 38 -22.58 0.99 5.38
N ASN A 39 -23.42 0.54 6.33
CA ASN A 39 -24.87 0.72 6.31
C ASN A 39 -25.34 1.95 7.11
N ASN A 40 -24.44 2.83 7.55
CA ASN A 40 -24.78 4.01 8.33
C ASN A 40 -24.61 5.31 7.52
N ASP A 41 -25.74 5.97 7.25
CA ASP A 41 -25.79 7.19 6.43
C ASP A 41 -25.71 8.50 7.23
N THR A 42 -25.46 8.43 8.54
CA THR A 42 -25.50 9.62 9.43
C THR A 42 -24.17 9.96 10.06
N HIS A 43 -23.36 8.96 10.39
CA HIS A 43 -22.06 9.15 11.02
C HIS A 43 -21.00 8.69 10.03
N HIS A 44 -20.34 9.66 9.39
CA HIS A 44 -19.29 9.35 8.43
C HIS A 44 -17.90 9.51 9.03
N LEU A 45 -16.98 8.68 8.56
CA LEU A 45 -15.56 8.83 8.81
C LEU A 45 -15.04 10.06 8.04
N THR A 46 -14.44 11.00 8.75
CA THR A 46 -13.76 12.14 8.12
C THR A 46 -12.40 11.70 7.58
N VAL A 47 -11.87 12.43 6.59
CA VAL A 47 -10.53 12.15 6.01
C VAL A 47 -9.44 12.19 7.09
N ALA A 48 -9.52 13.14 8.04
CA ALA A 48 -8.58 13.24 9.15
C ALA A 48 -8.65 12.02 10.09
N GLU A 49 -9.84 11.49 10.36
CA GLU A 49 -9.99 10.26 11.14
C GLU A 49 -9.45 9.04 10.39
N ALA A 50 -9.74 8.91 9.09
CA ALA A 50 -9.20 7.84 8.26
C ALA A 50 -7.66 7.86 8.25
N GLN A 51 -7.05 9.04 8.08
CA GLN A 51 -5.60 9.20 8.12
C GLN A 51 -5.02 8.82 9.49
N ARG A 52 -5.67 9.19 10.60
CA ARG A 52 -5.26 8.73 11.95
C ARG A 52 -5.35 7.22 12.10
N ILE A 53 -6.43 6.59 11.61
CA ILE A 53 -6.58 5.13 11.65
C ILE A 53 -5.46 4.46 10.87
N VAL A 54 -5.17 4.90 9.63
CA VAL A 54 -4.05 4.36 8.84
C VAL A 54 -2.74 4.51 9.60
N GLY A 55 -2.45 5.70 10.16
CA GLY A 55 -1.20 5.93 10.90
C GLY A 55 -1.05 5.08 12.16
N VAL A 56 -2.13 4.85 12.90
CA VAL A 56 -2.12 4.06 14.14
C VAL A 56 -2.08 2.56 13.89
N THR A 57 -2.73 2.09 12.82
CA THR A 57 -2.85 0.67 12.50
C THR A 57 -1.73 0.17 11.58
N GLY A 58 -1.14 1.05 10.77
CA GLY A 58 -0.26 0.67 9.66
C GLY A 58 -0.99 -0.02 8.51
N ASP A 59 -2.32 -0.10 8.55
CA ASP A 59 -3.13 -0.78 7.54
C ASP A 59 -3.44 0.16 6.37
N MET A 60 -2.88 -0.16 5.20
CA MET A 60 -2.95 0.67 3.99
C MET A 60 -4.20 0.39 3.14
N ARG A 61 -5.07 -0.56 3.54
CA ARG A 61 -6.24 -0.98 2.74
C ARG A 61 -7.16 0.18 2.34
N MET A 62 -7.34 1.18 3.20
CA MET A 62 -8.15 2.37 2.88
C MET A 62 -7.52 3.21 1.75
N ILE A 63 -6.20 3.43 1.78
CA ILE A 63 -5.48 4.19 0.75
C ILE A 63 -5.49 3.41 -0.56
N GLU A 64 -5.22 2.11 -0.50
CA GLU A 64 -5.22 1.23 -1.67
C GLU A 64 -6.61 1.11 -2.32
N ALA A 65 -7.67 1.08 -1.52
CA ALA A 65 -9.04 1.05 -2.02
C ALA A 65 -9.37 2.33 -2.78
N TRP A 66 -9.03 3.50 -2.22
CA TRP A 66 -9.24 4.78 -2.86
C TRP A 66 -8.44 4.90 -4.17
N ALA A 67 -7.14 4.56 -4.15
CA ALA A 67 -6.31 4.59 -5.34
C ALA A 67 -6.88 3.71 -6.46
N ARG A 68 -7.26 2.48 -6.13
CA ARG A 68 -7.80 1.50 -7.08
C ARG A 68 -9.11 1.95 -7.73
N GLU A 69 -9.98 2.61 -6.97
CA GLU A 69 -11.22 3.20 -7.50
C GLU A 69 -10.96 4.21 -8.62
N HIS A 70 -9.78 4.82 -8.62
CA HIS A 70 -9.36 5.81 -9.61
C HIS A 70 -8.32 5.29 -10.61
N GLY A 71 -8.15 3.96 -10.69
CA GLY A 71 -7.15 3.34 -11.58
C GLY A 71 -5.71 3.72 -11.22
N ARG A 72 -5.44 4.04 -9.95
CA ARG A 72 -4.12 4.35 -9.41
C ARG A 72 -3.60 3.17 -8.59
N VAL A 73 -2.28 3.17 -8.38
CA VAL A 73 -1.58 2.25 -7.48
C VAL A 73 -0.87 3.06 -6.41
N VAL A 74 -0.70 2.45 -5.23
CA VAL A 74 0.04 3.04 -4.12
C VAL A 74 1.37 2.32 -4.05
N VAL A 75 2.46 3.07 -4.18
CA VAL A 75 3.81 2.54 -4.07
C VAL A 75 4.40 3.06 -2.77
N LYS A 76 4.90 2.15 -1.92
CA LYS A 76 5.63 2.53 -0.72
C LYS A 76 6.98 3.09 -1.16
N VAL A 77 7.25 4.35 -0.82
CA VAL A 77 8.57 4.96 -1.00
C VAL A 77 9.39 4.63 0.25
N PRO A 78 10.60 4.04 0.12
CA PRO A 78 11.51 3.87 1.24
C PRO A 78 12.01 5.22 1.77
N GLY A 79 12.46 5.27 3.03
CA GLY A 79 12.92 6.53 3.63
C GLY A 79 14.17 7.07 2.91
N ALA A 80 14.26 8.40 2.75
CA ALA A 80 15.39 9.06 2.12
C ALA A 80 16.74 8.73 2.80
N ASP A 81 16.71 8.43 4.10
CA ASP A 81 17.90 8.09 4.90
C ASP A 81 18.49 6.69 4.58
N GLU A 82 17.83 5.88 3.74
CA GLU A 82 18.28 4.52 3.41
C GLU A 82 19.38 4.49 2.32
N CYS A 83 19.66 5.61 1.66
CA CYS A 83 20.63 5.70 0.57
C CYS A 83 21.72 6.74 0.87
N VAL A 84 22.93 6.27 1.20
CA VAL A 84 23.97 7.12 1.79
C VAL A 84 25.20 7.28 0.88
N SER A 85 25.34 6.51 -0.21
CA SER A 85 26.52 6.59 -1.09
C SER A 85 26.29 6.23 -2.57
N ASP A 86 27.19 6.68 -3.45
CA ASP A 86 27.23 6.34 -4.89
C ASP A 86 27.25 4.82 -5.16
N MET A 87 27.89 4.04 -4.29
CA MET A 87 27.92 2.58 -4.41
C MET A 87 26.56 1.94 -4.08
N ASP A 88 25.76 2.60 -3.24
CA ASP A 88 24.39 2.16 -2.93
C ASP A 88 23.50 2.38 -4.16
N VAL A 89 23.69 3.47 -4.91
CA VAL A 89 22.95 3.71 -6.17
C VAL A 89 23.22 2.63 -7.21
N LEU A 90 24.50 2.30 -7.46
CA LEU A 90 24.84 1.26 -8.44
C LEU A 90 24.26 -0.10 -8.02
N THR A 91 24.29 -0.40 -6.73
CA THR A 91 23.67 -1.60 -6.16
C THR A 91 22.16 -1.58 -6.42
N GLU A 92 21.46 -0.46 -6.21
CA GLU A 92 20.02 -0.39 -6.46
C GLU A 92 19.61 -0.35 -7.91
N VAL A 93 20.45 0.19 -8.81
CA VAL A 93 20.24 0.01 -10.24
C VAL A 93 20.27 -1.49 -10.59
N VAL A 94 21.21 -2.24 -10.04
CA VAL A 94 21.29 -3.69 -10.28
C VAL A 94 20.09 -4.42 -9.66
N SER A 95 19.74 -4.14 -8.39
CA SER A 95 18.56 -4.69 -7.72
C SER A 95 17.28 -4.45 -8.51
N MET A 96 17.06 -3.21 -8.98
CA MET A 96 15.93 -2.84 -9.83
C MET A 96 15.89 -3.67 -11.12
N ASN A 97 17.02 -3.85 -11.81
CA ASN A 97 17.07 -4.62 -13.05
C ASN A 97 16.81 -6.12 -12.82
N VAL A 98 17.32 -6.69 -11.72
CA VAL A 98 16.99 -8.07 -11.31
C VAL A 98 15.48 -8.21 -11.09
N GLN A 99 14.87 -7.25 -10.42
CA GLN A 99 13.44 -7.25 -10.15
C GLN A 99 12.59 -7.10 -11.43
N VAL A 100 13.03 -6.27 -12.39
CA VAL A 100 12.44 -6.23 -13.74
C VAL A 100 12.53 -7.60 -14.41
N GLY A 101 13.67 -8.30 -14.29
CA GLY A 101 13.84 -9.65 -14.80
C GLY A 101 12.82 -10.64 -14.21
N HIS A 102 12.62 -10.63 -12.89
CA HIS A 102 11.60 -11.46 -12.24
C HIS A 102 10.18 -11.17 -12.74
N TYR A 103 9.84 -9.89 -12.91
CA TYR A 103 8.56 -9.48 -13.47
C TYR A 103 8.35 -10.01 -14.89
N MET A 104 9.36 -9.88 -15.76
CA MET A 104 9.30 -10.40 -17.14
C MET A 104 9.21 -11.92 -17.16
N GLN A 105 9.89 -12.62 -16.25
CA GLN A 105 9.80 -14.07 -16.11
C GLN A 105 8.39 -14.51 -15.70
N ALA A 106 7.74 -13.79 -14.78
CA ALA A 106 6.36 -14.07 -14.38
C ALA A 106 5.38 -13.92 -15.56
N ILE A 107 5.55 -12.86 -16.37
CA ILE A 107 4.77 -12.67 -17.61
C ILE A 107 5.00 -13.82 -18.59
N HIS A 108 6.27 -14.18 -18.84
CA HIS A 108 6.61 -15.26 -19.75
C HIS A 108 6.00 -16.60 -19.29
N ALA A 109 6.08 -16.91 -18.00
CA ALA A 109 5.52 -18.13 -17.43
C ALA A 109 3.99 -18.18 -17.62
N ALA A 110 3.28 -17.09 -17.32
CA ALA A 110 1.82 -17.01 -17.46
C ALA A 110 1.34 -17.08 -18.92
N LEU A 111 2.19 -16.75 -19.88
CA LEU A 111 1.85 -16.83 -21.31
C LEU A 111 2.25 -18.18 -21.94
N ALA A 112 3.00 -19.03 -21.24
CA ALA A 112 3.62 -20.23 -21.79
C ALA A 112 2.60 -21.29 -22.25
N ASP A 113 1.44 -21.38 -21.58
CA ASP A 113 0.38 -22.33 -21.91
C ASP A 113 -0.75 -21.73 -22.78
N GLY A 114 -0.63 -20.44 -23.13
CA GLY A 114 -1.59 -19.69 -23.92
C GLY A 114 -2.87 -19.27 -23.19
N LYS A 115 -2.96 -19.43 -21.86
CA LYS A 115 -4.12 -19.05 -21.05
C LYS A 115 -3.70 -18.41 -19.73
N VAL A 116 -4.00 -17.13 -19.58
CA VAL A 116 -3.72 -16.42 -18.32
C VAL A 116 -4.87 -16.58 -17.32
N ASP A 117 -4.58 -17.09 -16.13
CA ASP A 117 -5.53 -17.24 -15.03
C ASP A 117 -5.46 -16.11 -13.96
N LYS A 118 -6.39 -16.14 -12.99
CA LYS A 118 -6.49 -15.10 -11.96
C LYS A 118 -5.32 -15.12 -10.97
N ALA A 119 -4.78 -16.30 -10.66
CA ALA A 119 -3.64 -16.44 -9.77
C ALA A 119 -2.37 -15.90 -10.45
N GLU A 120 -2.19 -16.19 -11.72
CA GLU A 120 -1.09 -15.66 -12.54
C GLU A 120 -1.14 -14.13 -12.64
N ILE A 121 -2.32 -13.54 -12.88
CA ILE A 121 -2.50 -12.09 -12.84
C ILE A 121 -2.17 -11.51 -11.46
N ALA A 122 -2.50 -12.22 -10.37
CA ALA A 122 -2.16 -11.77 -9.03
C ALA A 122 -0.63 -11.75 -8.82
N THR A 123 0.08 -12.80 -9.24
CA THR A 123 1.54 -12.87 -9.19
C THR A 123 2.21 -11.80 -10.07
N ILE A 124 1.71 -11.59 -11.29
CA ILE A 124 2.21 -10.53 -12.19
C ILE A 124 2.03 -9.16 -11.53
N ARG A 125 0.87 -8.90 -10.92
CA ARG A 125 0.59 -7.64 -10.23
C ARG A 125 1.51 -7.44 -9.04
N GLU A 126 1.73 -8.47 -8.24
CA GLU A 126 2.67 -8.44 -7.11
C GLU A 126 4.07 -8.05 -7.58
N LYS A 127 4.60 -8.74 -8.61
CA LYS A 127 5.92 -8.43 -9.17
C LYS A 127 6.00 -7.04 -9.78
N ALA A 128 4.94 -6.56 -10.43
CA ALA A 128 4.88 -5.20 -10.93
C ALA A 128 4.95 -4.15 -9.81
N MET A 129 4.28 -4.38 -8.67
CA MET A 129 4.34 -3.47 -7.51
C MET A 129 5.73 -3.47 -6.88
N GLU A 130 6.36 -4.65 -6.75
CA GLU A 130 7.76 -4.75 -6.28
C GLU A 130 8.70 -3.96 -7.21
N THR A 131 8.57 -4.10 -8.53
CA THR A 131 9.37 -3.32 -9.49
C THR A 131 9.14 -1.81 -9.36
N GLN A 132 7.90 -1.37 -9.19
CA GLN A 132 7.59 0.05 -9.02
C GLN A 132 8.17 0.62 -7.71
N ALA A 133 8.20 -0.17 -6.65
CA ALA A 133 8.83 0.21 -5.39
C ALA A 133 10.35 0.39 -5.55
N GLU A 134 11.03 -0.49 -6.29
CA GLU A 134 12.46 -0.36 -6.58
C GLU A 134 12.77 0.85 -7.46
N VAL A 135 11.91 1.17 -8.43
CA VAL A 135 12.03 2.41 -9.20
C VAL A 135 11.89 3.64 -8.31
N ALA A 136 10.90 3.65 -7.40
CA ALA A 136 10.70 4.75 -6.46
C ALA A 136 11.88 4.88 -5.49
N ARG A 137 12.45 3.76 -5.03
CA ARG A 137 13.65 3.72 -4.18
C ARG A 137 14.84 4.37 -4.87
N LEU A 138 15.12 3.98 -6.12
CA LEU A 138 16.24 4.52 -6.87
C LEU A 138 16.10 6.04 -7.07
N VAL A 139 14.89 6.54 -7.33
CA VAL A 139 14.64 7.99 -7.42
C VAL A 139 14.92 8.68 -6.08
N ALA A 140 14.39 8.17 -4.98
CA ALA A 140 14.65 8.73 -3.64
C ALA A 140 16.14 8.73 -3.29
N CYS A 141 16.88 7.69 -3.69
CA CYS A 141 18.33 7.57 -3.53
C CYS A 141 19.07 8.72 -4.24
N LEU A 142 18.70 8.97 -5.50
CA LEU A 142 19.29 10.03 -6.31
C LEU A 142 18.91 11.43 -5.82
N GLU A 143 17.69 11.61 -5.31
CA GLU A 143 17.24 12.86 -4.70
C GLU A 143 18.05 13.18 -3.43
N GLY A 144 18.28 12.20 -2.55
CA GLY A 144 19.10 12.38 -1.34
C GLY A 144 20.53 12.83 -1.62
N MET A 145 21.12 12.40 -2.74
CA MET A 145 22.45 12.85 -3.18
C MET A 145 22.45 14.25 -3.78
N ALA A 146 21.33 14.72 -4.36
CA ALA A 146 21.23 16.06 -4.91
C ALA A 146 21.12 17.15 -3.82
N GLU A 147 20.69 16.74 -2.61
CA GLU A 147 20.50 17.64 -1.46
C GLU A 147 21.73 17.70 -0.52
N SER A 148 22.81 16.96 -0.81
CA SER A 148 24.06 16.91 -0.03
C SER A 148 25.18 17.82 -0.54
#